data_AF-A0A920GJB0-F1
#
_entry.id   AF-A0A920GJB0-F1
#
_cell.length_a   1.000
_cell.length_b   1.000
_cell.length_c   1.000
_cell.angle_alpha   90.00
_cell.angle_beta   90.00
_cell.angle_gamma   90.00
#
_symmetry.space_group_name_H-M   'P 1'
#
loop_
_entity.id
_entity.type
_entity.pdbx_description
1 polymer ?
#
loop_
_entity_poly.entity_id
_entity_poly.type
_entity_poly.pdbx_seq_one_letter_code
_entity_poly.pdbx_strand_id
1 'polypeptide(L)'
;MNGKMDLTQAEAVADLIASEGEAAHRVAIQQLRGGISNQLEQLRQQLIDFASLVELELDFSEEDVDFADRNALDKLLQEAQDTIKSLVDSFAVGNAMKQGVPVAIAGKPNAGKSSLLNALAQEKKPSFLKLQVPHVIA
;
A
#
# COMPACT_ATOMS: atom_id res chain seq x y z
N MET A 1 -15.06 -6.59 -16.90
CA MET A 1 -13.89 -7.34 -16.38
C MET A 1 -14.42 -8.59 -15.72
N ASN A 2 -13.89 -9.79 -16.02
CA ASN A 2 -14.49 -11.09 -15.64
C ASN A 2 -14.40 -11.48 -14.14
N GLY A 3 -14.30 -10.51 -13.22
CA GLY A 3 -14.36 -10.73 -11.76
C GLY A 3 -13.24 -11.61 -11.15
N LYS A 4 -12.25 -12.06 -11.92
CA LYS A 4 -11.18 -12.94 -11.43
C LYS A 4 -10.11 -12.22 -10.59
N MET A 5 -10.09 -10.89 -10.63
CA MET A 5 -9.07 -10.07 -10.01
C MET A 5 -9.64 -8.69 -9.68
N ASP A 6 -9.39 -8.20 -8.47
CA ASP A 6 -9.72 -6.83 -8.06
C ASP A 6 -8.67 -5.81 -8.56
N LEU A 7 -8.93 -4.52 -8.35
CA LEU A 7 -8.05 -3.45 -8.81
C LEU A 7 -6.65 -3.52 -8.15
N THR A 8 -6.60 -3.78 -6.85
CA THR A 8 -5.34 -3.86 -6.07
C THR A 8 -4.48 -5.03 -6.56
N GLN A 9 -5.11 -6.16 -6.86
CA GLN A 9 -4.43 -7.33 -7.42
C GLN A 9 -3.95 -7.06 -8.85
N ALA A 10 -4.71 -6.33 -9.66
CA ALA A 10 -4.30 -5.97 -11.03
C ALA A 10 -3.08 -5.03 -11.01
N GLU A 11 -3.05 -4.05 -10.11
CA GLU A 11 -1.89 -3.19 -9.89
C GLU A 11 -0.67 -4.01 -9.43
N ALA A 12 -0.89 -4.99 -8.55
CA ALA A 12 0.17 -5.86 -8.07
C ALA A 12 0.83 -6.68 -9.20
N VAL A 13 0.12 -7.02 -10.29
CA VAL A 13 0.73 -7.66 -11.47
C VAL A 13 1.74 -6.72 -12.13
N ALA A 14 1.36 -5.45 -12.33
CA ALA A 14 2.25 -4.46 -12.93
C ALA A 14 3.48 -4.19 -12.03
N ASP A 15 3.25 -4.10 -10.72
CA ASP A 15 4.32 -3.93 -9.74
C ASP A 15 5.28 -5.11 -9.68
N LEU A 16 4.76 -6.34 -9.82
CA LEU A 16 5.57 -7.56 -9.84
C LEU A 16 6.48 -7.61 -11.06
N ILE A 17 5.97 -7.19 -12.23
CA ILE A 17 6.75 -7.13 -13.48
C ILE A 17 7.85 -6.06 -13.39
N ALA A 18 7.55 -4.92 -12.75
CA ALA A 18 8.47 -3.78 -12.65
C ALA A 18 9.43 -3.84 -11.45
N SER A 19 9.31 -4.83 -10.55
CA SER A 19 10.10 -4.87 -9.32
C SER A 19 11.60 -5.06 -9.58
N GLU A 20 12.44 -4.13 -9.15
CA GLU A 20 13.91 -4.19 -9.31
C GLU A 20 14.65 -4.68 -8.04
N GLY A 21 13.93 -5.07 -6.99
CA GLY A 21 14.50 -5.54 -5.74
C GLY A 21 13.60 -6.53 -5.01
N GLU A 22 14.20 -7.37 -4.17
CA GLU A 22 13.47 -8.44 -3.47
C GLU A 22 12.33 -7.93 -2.57
N ALA A 23 12.52 -6.77 -1.94
CA ALA A 23 11.50 -6.17 -1.08
C ALA A 23 10.25 -5.78 -1.89
N ALA A 24 10.43 -5.07 -3.01
CA ALA A 24 9.35 -4.72 -3.93
C ALA A 24 8.66 -5.98 -4.48
N HIS A 25 9.44 -7.00 -4.84
CA HIS A 25 8.90 -8.27 -5.35
C HIS A 25 8.02 -8.98 -4.30
N ARG A 26 8.46 -9.03 -3.04
CA ARG A 26 7.70 -9.61 -1.92
C ARG A 26 6.39 -8.85 -1.67
N VAL A 27 6.42 -7.52 -1.68
CA VAL A 27 5.23 -6.67 -1.48
C VAL A 27 4.21 -6.92 -2.60
N ALA A 28 4.66 -6.94 -3.86
CA ALA A 28 3.79 -7.20 -5.01
C ALA A 28 3.15 -8.61 -4.94
N ILE A 29 3.88 -9.65 -4.55
CA ILE A 29 3.31 -11.00 -4.35
C ILE A 29 2.22 -10.99 -3.26
N GLN A 30 2.45 -10.28 -2.15
CA GLN A 30 1.48 -10.22 -1.06
C GLN A 30 0.18 -9.53 -1.49
N GLN A 31 0.26 -8.44 -2.24
CA GLN A 31 -0.91 -7.76 -2.79
C GLN A 31 -1.62 -8.60 -3.86
N LEU A 32 -0.88 -9.27 -4.73
CA LEU A 32 -1.43 -10.17 -5.76
C LEU A 32 -2.24 -11.32 -5.15
N ARG A 33 -1.85 -11.81 -3.97
CA ARG A 33 -2.59 -12.82 -3.20
C ARG A 33 -3.83 -12.28 -2.47
N GLY A 34 -4.14 -11.00 -2.63
CA GLY A 34 -5.30 -10.35 -2.02
C GLY A 34 -5.08 -9.85 -0.60
N GLY A 35 -3.84 -9.62 -0.15
CA GLY A 35 -3.55 -9.23 1.24
C GLY A 35 -4.40 -8.05 1.75
N ILE A 36 -4.30 -6.89 1.10
CA ILE A 36 -5.07 -5.68 1.46
C ILE A 36 -6.55 -5.83 1.05
N SER A 37 -6.79 -6.39 -0.13
CA SER A 37 -8.16 -6.52 -0.67
C SER A 37 -9.05 -7.35 0.25
N ASN A 38 -8.56 -8.48 0.77
CA ASN A 38 -9.31 -9.33 1.70
C ASN A 38 -9.65 -8.59 3.00
N GLN A 39 -8.75 -7.75 3.51
CA GLN A 39 -9.00 -6.94 4.71
C GLN A 39 -10.10 -5.90 4.46
N LEU A 40 -10.07 -5.24 3.31
CA LEU A 40 -11.10 -4.26 2.92
C LEU A 40 -12.44 -4.92 2.64
N GLU A 41 -12.46 -6.09 2.00
CA GLU A 41 -13.69 -6.85 1.76
C GLU A 41 -14.34 -7.32 3.05
N GLN A 42 -13.54 -7.79 4.02
CA GLN A 42 -14.06 -8.16 5.33
C GLN A 42 -14.70 -6.96 6.04
N LEU A 43 -14.01 -5.81 6.04
CA LEU A 43 -14.53 -4.59 6.65
C LEU A 43 -15.81 -4.09 5.93
N ARG A 44 -15.82 -4.13 4.60
CA ARG A 44 -17.00 -3.78 3.79
C ARG A 44 -18.19 -4.64 4.16
N GLN A 45 -18.00 -5.95 4.30
CA GLN A 45 -19.09 -6.86 4.65
C GLN A 45 -19.67 -6.53 6.03
N GLN A 46 -18.83 -6.30 7.03
CA GLN A 46 -19.29 -5.93 8.38
C GLN A 46 -20.10 -4.63 8.38
N LEU A 47 -19.68 -3.63 7.60
CA LEU A 47 -20.40 -2.36 7.48
C LEU A 47 -21.75 -2.52 6.78
N ILE A 48 -21.86 -3.39 5.77
CA ILE A 48 -23.12 -3.67 5.07
C ILE A 48 -24.09 -4.42 5.97
N ASP A 49 -23.60 -5.45 6.67
CA ASP A 49 -24.41 -6.22 7.61
C ASP A 49 -24.97 -5.27 8.69
N PHE A 50 -24.14 -4.35 9.18
CA PHE A 50 -24.58 -3.36 10.16
C PHE A 50 -25.57 -2.35 9.58
N ALA A 51 -25.31 -1.79 8.39
CA ALA A 51 -26.24 -0.88 7.72
C ALA A 51 -27.63 -1.51 7.54
N SER A 52 -27.67 -2.82 7.25
CA SER A 52 -28.92 -3.57 7.10
C SER A 52 -29.69 -3.70 8.42
N LEU A 53 -29.00 -3.82 9.56
CA LEU A 53 -29.63 -3.83 10.89
C LEU A 53 -30.24 -2.47 11.23
N VAL A 54 -29.55 -1.37 10.90
CA VAL A 54 -30.07 -0.01 11.11
C VAL A 54 -31.28 0.27 10.22
N GLU A 55 -31.25 -0.18 8.96
CA GLU A 55 -32.37 -0.02 8.03
C GLU A 55 -33.62 -0.75 8.54
N LEU A 56 -33.47 -1.99 9.03
CA LEU A 56 -34.56 -2.74 9.67
C LEU A 56 -35.13 -1.97 10.87
N GLU A 57 -34.30 -1.40 11.73
CA GLU A 57 -34.77 -0.63 12.88
C GLU A 57 -35.58 0.62 12.46
N LEU A 58 -35.13 1.34 11.44
CA LEU A 58 -35.84 2.51 10.92
C LEU A 58 -37.22 2.13 10.35
N ASP A 59 -37.30 1.01 9.63
CA ASP A 59 -38.54 0.49 9.04
C ASP A 59 -39.56 -0.01 10.09
N PHE A 60 -39.10 -0.42 11.29
CA PHE A 60 -39.93 -0.98 12.37
C PHE A 60 -39.92 -0.14 13.65
N SER A 61 -39.62 1.16 13.56
CA SER A 61 -39.51 2.08 14.72
C SER A 61 -40.78 2.24 15.58
N GLU A 62 -41.94 1.76 15.13
CA GLU A 62 -43.19 1.69 15.91
C GLU A 62 -43.39 0.35 16.65
N GLU A 63 -42.63 -0.68 16.31
CA GLU A 63 -42.60 -1.95 17.03
C GLU A 63 -41.56 -1.87 18.16
N ASP A 64 -41.86 -2.45 19.33
CA ASP A 64 -41.01 -2.47 20.54
C ASP A 64 -39.81 -3.43 20.34
N VAL A 65 -39.03 -3.21 19.28
CA VAL A 65 -37.87 -4.02 18.90
C VAL A 65 -36.64 -3.44 19.58
N ASP A 66 -36.02 -4.23 20.46
CA ASP A 66 -34.78 -3.83 21.14
C ASP A 66 -33.70 -3.47 20.10
N PHE A 67 -33.24 -2.23 20.19
CA PHE A 67 -32.21 -1.61 19.35
C PHE A 67 -31.03 -2.56 19.10
N ALA A 68 -30.53 -2.63 17.86
CA ALA A 68 -29.27 -3.32 17.57
C ALA A 68 -28.13 -2.70 18.41
N ASP A 69 -27.49 -3.49 19.28
CA ASP A 69 -26.55 -3.02 20.33
C ASP A 69 -25.63 -1.88 19.85
N ARG A 70 -25.91 -0.64 20.29
CA ARG A 70 -25.10 0.55 19.94
C ARG A 70 -23.64 0.39 20.35
N ASN A 71 -23.36 -0.38 21.41
CA ASN A 71 -21.98 -0.65 21.81
C ASN A 71 -21.26 -1.53 20.78
N ALA A 72 -21.97 -2.46 20.14
CA ALA A 72 -21.44 -3.27 19.06
C ALA A 72 -21.14 -2.41 17.82
N LEU A 73 -21.97 -1.40 17.53
CA LEU A 73 -21.69 -0.41 16.49
C LEU A 73 -20.40 0.37 16.78
N ASP A 74 -20.32 0.97 17.96
CA ASP A 74 -19.17 1.79 18.33
C ASP A 74 -17.88 0.97 18.27
N LYS A 75 -17.94 -0.29 18.70
CA LYS A 75 -16.82 -1.23 18.59
C LYS A 75 -16.44 -1.52 17.14
N LEU A 76 -17.42 -1.80 16.27
CA LEU A 76 -17.16 -2.05 14.85
C LEU A 76 -16.53 -0.83 14.17
N LEU A 77 -17.02 0.37 14.45
CA LEU A 77 -16.47 1.62 13.90
C LEU A 77 -15.04 1.87 14.40
N GLN A 78 -14.76 1.54 15.67
CA GLN A 78 -13.41 1.63 16.20
C GLN A 78 -12.47 0.64 15.52
N GLU A 79 -12.87 -0.62 15.37
CA GLU A 79 -12.10 -1.65 14.64
C GLU A 79 -11.85 -1.25 13.17
N ALA A 80 -12.87 -0.67 12.52
CA ALA A 80 -12.75 -0.13 11.17
C ALA A 80 -11.70 0.98 11.07
N GLN A 81 -11.77 1.96 11.98
CA GLN A 81 -10.84 3.07 12.04
C GLN A 81 -9.40 2.59 12.29
N ASP A 82 -9.22 1.66 13.23
CA ASP A 82 -7.91 1.12 13.57
C ASP A 82 -7.30 0.35 12.39
N THR A 83 -8.11 -0.45 11.70
CA THR A 83 -7.69 -1.18 10.49
C THR A 83 -7.26 -0.21 9.38
N ILE A 84 -8.09 0.80 9.09
CA ILE A 84 -7.79 1.81 8.06
C ILE A 84 -6.54 2.60 8.44
N LYS A 85 -6.40 3.00 9.70
CA LYS A 85 -5.23 3.71 10.20
C LYS A 85 -3.96 2.88 10.02
N SER A 86 -3.99 1.59 10.38
CA SER A 86 -2.85 0.70 10.18
C SER A 86 -2.46 0.58 8.71
N LEU A 87 -3.44 0.52 7.80
CA LEU A 87 -3.18 0.47 6.35
C LEU A 87 -2.52 1.77 5.87
N VAL A 88 -3.03 2.93 6.30
CA VAL A 88 -2.46 4.25 5.98
C VAL A 88 -1.04 4.39 6.52
N ASP A 89 -0.81 4.04 7.78
CA ASP A 89 0.50 4.15 8.42
C ASP A 89 1.55 3.25 7.75
N SER A 90 1.12 2.09 7.23
CA SER A 90 1.99 1.18 6.48
C SER A 90 2.41 1.71 5.10
N PHE A 91 1.71 2.70 4.56
CA PHE A 91 1.91 3.19 3.19
C PHE A 91 3.31 3.76 2.98
N ALA A 92 3.84 4.53 3.93
CA ALA A 92 5.16 5.15 3.80
C ALA A 92 6.28 4.09 3.69
N VAL A 93 6.24 3.06 4.55
CA VAL A 93 7.19 1.95 4.53
C VAL A 93 7.01 1.11 3.27
N GLY A 94 5.77 0.80 2.90
CA GLY A 94 5.45 0.07 1.67
C GLY A 94 5.96 0.80 0.43
N ASN A 95 5.83 2.13 0.38
CA ASN A 95 6.31 2.93 -0.73
C ASN A 95 7.84 2.96 -0.80
N ALA A 96 8.53 3.06 0.34
CA ALA A 96 9.99 2.96 0.39
C ALA A 96 10.49 1.58 -0.07
N MET A 97 9.76 0.49 0.23
CA MET A 97 10.08 -0.85 -0.26
C MET A 97 9.83 -1.00 -1.76
N LYS A 98 8.79 -0.35 -2.28
CA LYS A 98 8.38 -0.41 -3.70
C LYS A 98 9.27 0.44 -4.61
N GLN A 99 9.51 1.70 -4.23
CA GLN A 99 10.21 2.70 -5.05
C GLN A 99 11.69 2.85 -4.68
N GLY A 100 12.12 2.25 -3.57
CA GLY A 100 13.42 2.53 -2.96
C GLY A 100 13.44 3.86 -2.22
N VAL A 101 14.56 4.14 -1.55
CA VAL A 101 14.78 5.41 -0.86
C VAL A 101 15.69 6.28 -1.74
N PRO A 102 15.26 7.49 -2.15
CA PRO A 102 16.13 8.39 -2.90
C PRO A 102 17.29 8.85 -2.01
N VAL A 103 18.53 8.60 -2.47
CA VAL A 103 19.75 8.97 -1.74
C VAL A 103 20.54 9.98 -2.57
N ALA A 104 20.84 11.13 -1.96
CA ALA A 104 21.71 12.15 -2.56
C ALA A 104 23.16 11.98 -2.07
N ILE A 105 24.12 11.94 -3.01
CA ILE A 105 25.55 11.96 -2.70
C ILE A 105 26.09 13.39 -2.92
N ALA A 106 26.30 14.12 -1.82
CA ALA A 106 26.77 15.51 -1.84
C ALA A 106 28.23 15.62 -1.37
N GLY A 107 28.97 16.60 -1.91
CA GLY A 107 30.35 16.86 -1.52
C GLY A 107 31.09 17.83 -2.45
N LYS A 108 32.22 18.38 -1.99
CA LYS A 108 33.07 19.34 -2.73
C LYS A 108 33.51 18.78 -4.10
N PRO A 109 33.88 19.64 -5.08
CA PRO A 109 34.51 19.18 -6.32
C PRO A 109 35.67 18.22 -6.03
N ASN A 110 35.80 17.15 -6.81
CA ASN A 110 36.83 16.10 -6.65
C ASN A 110 36.83 15.31 -5.34
N ALA A 111 35.79 15.42 -4.49
CA ALA A 111 35.67 14.65 -3.25
C ALA A 111 35.40 13.13 -3.42
N GLY A 112 35.64 12.57 -4.61
CA GLY A 112 35.46 11.13 -4.87
C GLY A 112 34.02 10.65 -5.05
N LYS A 113 33.04 11.56 -5.25
CA LYS A 113 31.61 11.21 -5.44
C LYS A 113 31.38 10.16 -6.53
N SER A 114 32.01 10.34 -7.71
CA SER A 114 31.91 9.41 -8.84
C SER A 114 32.59 8.07 -8.54
N SER A 115 33.71 8.08 -7.81
CA SER A 115 34.40 6.86 -7.39
C SER A 115 33.55 6.03 -6.42
N LEU A 116 32.86 6.68 -5.48
CA LEU A 116 31.93 6.02 -4.56
C LEU A 116 30.75 5.38 -5.31
N LEU A 117 30.11 6.13 -6.23
CA LEU A 117 29.00 5.62 -7.02
C LEU A 117 29.42 4.41 -7.88
N ASN A 118 30.60 4.49 -8.50
CA ASN A 118 31.15 3.38 -9.27
C ASN A 118 31.49 2.16 -8.41
N ALA A 119 32.02 2.34 -7.19
CA ALA A 119 32.27 1.23 -6.27
C ALA A 119 30.96 0.54 -5.84
N LEU A 120 29.95 1.32 -5.48
CA LEU A 120 28.61 0.81 -5.12
C LEU A 120 27.92 0.10 -6.28
N ALA A 121 28.12 0.57 -7.51
CA ALA A 121 27.58 -0.06 -8.72
C ALA A 121 28.34 -1.33 -9.11
N GLN A 122 29.67 -1.37 -8.93
CA GLN A 122 30.51 -2.51 -9.28
C GLN A 122 30.22 -3.74 -8.40
N GLU A 123 29.84 -3.56 -7.13
CA GLU A 123 29.36 -4.67 -6.27
C GLU A 123 28.06 -5.32 -6.80
N LYS A 124 27.32 -4.65 -7.69
CA LYS A 124 26.09 -5.18 -8.33
C LYS A 124 26.27 -5.70 -9.78
N LYS A 125 27.51 -5.74 -10.31
CA LYS A 125 27.94 -6.16 -11.67
C LYS A 125 27.49 -5.28 -12.86
N PRO A 126 28.24 -5.30 -13.99
CA PRO A 126 28.37 -4.14 -14.86
C PRO A 126 27.32 -4.13 -15.97
N SER A 127 26.52 -3.08 -16.00
CA SER A 127 25.81 -2.67 -17.20
C SER A 127 26.14 -1.20 -17.46
N PHE A 128 26.47 -0.92 -18.71
CA PHE A 128 26.92 0.37 -19.22
C PHE A 128 25.92 1.49 -18.86
N LEU A 129 26.15 2.16 -17.73
CA LEU A 129 25.47 3.40 -17.37
C LEU A 129 26.15 4.56 -18.10
N LYS A 130 25.83 4.73 -19.38
CA LYS A 130 25.86 6.06 -20.00
C LYS A 130 24.62 6.78 -19.48
N LEU A 131 24.76 7.62 -18.47
CA LEU A 131 23.73 8.61 -18.14
C LEU A 131 24.20 9.98 -18.60
N GLN A 132 23.50 10.54 -19.60
CA GLN A 132 23.49 11.98 -19.87
C GLN A 132 23.02 12.67 -18.59
N VAL A 133 23.89 13.49 -18.01
CA VAL A 133 23.52 14.38 -16.91
C VAL A 133 22.70 15.50 -17.53
N PRO A 134 21.40 15.66 -17.21
CA PRO A 134 20.71 16.88 -17.60
C PRO A 134 21.36 18.03 -16.85
N HIS A 135 21.75 19.06 -17.60
CA HIS A 135 22.29 20.29 -17.07
C HIS A 135 21.33 20.87 -16.01
N VAL A 136 21.72 20.80 -14.74
CA VAL A 136 21.25 21.76 -13.75
C VAL A 136 22.15 22.97 -13.93
N ILE A 137 21.68 23.92 -14.72
CA ILE A 137 22.22 25.29 -14.77
C ILE A 137 21.79 25.95 -13.46
N ALA A 138 22.76 26.42 -12.69
CA ALA A 138 22.56 27.51 -11.74
C ALA A 138 22.59 28.83 -12.52
#